data_AF-A0A4J1R8I3-F1
#
_entry.id   AF-A0A4J1R8I3-F1
#
_cell.length_a   1.000
_cell.length_b   1.000
_cell.length_c   1.000
_cell.angle_alpha   90.00
_cell.angle_beta   90.00
_cell.angle_gamma   90.00
#
_symmetry.space_group_name_H-M   'P 1'
#
loop_
_entity.id
_entity.type
_entity.pdbx_description
1 polymer ?
#
loop_
_entity_poly.entity_id
_entity_poly.type
_entity_poly.pdbx_seq_one_letter_code
_entity_poly.pdbx_strand_id
1 'polypeptide(L)'
;MKGATKKAGIDCYHATASKMLQNKHYLGDEFYPPIIDEETFEKARVEKRKRAEKLGRIWEPKDEPVRDYPVKFKSKPLVQKYEDPYKQAEYAYSLIESEV
;
A
#
# COMPACT_ATOMS: atom_id res chain seq x y z
N MET A 1 19.87 -3.58 11.23
CA MET A 1 20.87 -3.43 10.15
C MET A 1 22.08 -2.57 10.53
N LYS A 2 21.96 -1.58 11.44
CA LYS A 2 23.06 -0.67 11.82
C LYS A 2 24.39 -1.36 12.20
N GLY A 3 24.36 -2.50 12.89
CA GLY A 3 25.58 -3.25 13.22
C GLY A 3 26.26 -3.90 12.00
N ALA A 4 25.48 -4.39 11.04
CA ALA A 4 26.00 -5.01 9.83
C ALA A 4 26.60 -3.96 8.87
N THR A 5 25.97 -2.80 8.74
CA THR A 5 26.49 -1.71 7.90
C THR A 5 27.80 -1.15 8.45
N LYS A 6 27.89 -0.97 9.77
CA LYS A 6 29.15 -0.56 10.43
C LYS A 6 30.27 -1.58 10.20
N LYS A 7 29.97 -2.89 10.24
CA LYS A 7 30.94 -3.95 9.93
C LYS A 7 31.38 -3.92 8.46
N ALA A 8 30.49 -3.55 7.55
CA ALA A 8 30.78 -3.37 6.14
C ALA A 8 31.48 -2.03 5.81
N GLY A 9 31.76 -1.18 6.81
CA GLY A 9 32.36 0.14 6.59
C GLY A 9 31.42 1.16 5.96
N ILE A 10 30.10 0.90 5.95
CA ILE A 10 29.10 1.78 5.36
C ILE A 10 28.43 2.59 6.48
N ASP A 11 28.67 3.90 6.48
CA ASP A 11 27.97 4.83 7.38
C ASP A 11 26.64 5.25 6.76
N CYS A 12 25.55 4.60 7.17
CA CYS A 12 24.21 4.94 6.73
C CYS A 12 23.15 4.60 7.76
N TYR A 13 21.98 5.23 7.61
CA TYR A 13 20.82 4.92 8.43
C TYR A 13 20.28 3.51 8.14
N HIS A 14 19.67 2.89 9.15
CA HIS A 14 19.14 1.54 9.04
C HIS A 14 18.08 1.39 7.94
N ALA A 15 17.29 2.43 7.69
CA ALA A 15 16.31 2.50 6.61
C ALA A 15 16.99 2.54 5.24
N THR A 16 18.04 3.35 5.09
CA THR A 16 18.84 3.45 3.86
C THR A 16 19.47 2.10 3.50
N ALA A 17 20.05 1.41 4.48
CA ALA A 17 20.60 0.06 4.28
C ALA A 17 19.53 -0.94 3.81
N SER A 18 18.33 -0.86 4.39
CA SER A 18 17.19 -1.68 3.97
C SER A 18 16.75 -1.40 2.53
N LYS A 19 16.78 -0.13 2.12
CA LYS A 19 16.41 0.32 0.77
C LYS A 19 17.44 -0.11 -0.27
N MET A 20 18.73 -0.02 0.04
CA MET A 20 19.82 -0.52 -0.81
C MET A 20 19.62 -2.00 -1.13
N LEU A 21 19.36 -2.84 -0.12
CA LEU A 21 19.15 -4.29 -0.32
C LEU A 21 17.87 -4.66 -1.09
N GLN A 22 16.98 -3.71 -1.37
CA GLN A 22 15.71 -3.93 -2.06
C GLN A 22 15.63 -3.21 -3.41
N ASN A 23 16.67 -2.48 -3.79
CA ASN A 23 16.65 -1.67 -4.98
C ASN A 23 16.80 -2.54 -6.23
N LYS A 24 15.74 -2.61 -7.04
CA LYS A 24 15.72 -3.40 -8.28
C LYS A 24 16.63 -2.83 -9.37
N HIS A 25 16.94 -1.53 -9.32
CA HIS A 25 17.84 -0.89 -10.30
C HIS A 25 19.25 -1.52 -10.30
N TYR A 26 19.63 -2.25 -9.24
CA TYR A 26 20.91 -2.97 -9.21
C TYR A 26 20.94 -4.21 -10.10
N LEU A 27 19.79 -4.70 -10.58
CA LEU A 27 19.69 -5.75 -11.60
C LEU A 27 19.91 -5.22 -13.03
N GLY A 28 20.12 -3.91 -13.17
CA GLY A 28 20.17 -3.22 -14.45
C GLY A 28 18.80 -2.73 -14.89
N ASP A 29 18.80 -1.62 -15.61
CA ASP A 29 17.64 -1.08 -16.32
C ASP A 29 18.08 -0.60 -17.70
N GLU A 30 17.20 0.10 -18.43
CA GLU A 30 17.51 0.63 -19.77
C GLU A 30 18.66 1.65 -19.77
N PHE A 31 18.96 2.26 -18.63
CA PHE A 31 19.92 3.34 -18.50
C PHE A 31 21.19 2.95 -17.73
N TYR A 32 21.08 2.04 -16.76
CA TYR A 32 22.18 1.60 -15.90
C TYR A 32 22.48 0.11 -16.09
N PRO A 33 23.77 -0.25 -16.21
CA PRO A 33 24.16 -1.65 -16.29
C PRO A 33 23.91 -2.38 -14.95
N PRO A 34 23.71 -3.71 -14.98
CA PRO A 34 23.57 -4.52 -13.78
C PRO A 34 24.81 -4.44 -12.89
N ILE A 35 24.58 -4.23 -11.60
CA ILE A 35 25.62 -4.21 -10.56
C ILE A 35 25.67 -5.54 -9.79
N ILE A 36 24.51 -6.20 -9.64
CA ILE A 36 24.34 -7.44 -8.89
C ILE A 36 23.54 -8.43 -9.74
N ASP A 37 23.87 -9.72 -9.65
CA ASP A 37 23.10 -10.79 -10.26
C ASP A 37 21.74 -11.01 -9.58
N GLU A 38 20.75 -11.46 -10.37
CA GLU A 38 19.39 -11.70 -9.89
C GLU A 38 19.35 -12.76 -8.79
N GLU A 39 20.18 -13.79 -8.88
CA GLU A 39 20.23 -14.86 -7.90
C GLU A 39 20.68 -14.36 -6.52
N THR A 40 21.74 -13.55 -6.47
CA THR A 40 22.24 -12.96 -5.22
C THR A 40 21.27 -11.94 -4.65
N PHE A 41 20.61 -11.15 -5.51
CA PHE A 41 19.58 -10.21 -5.09
C PHE A 41 18.40 -10.92 -4.41
N GLU A 42 17.90 -12.00 -5.01
CA GLU A 42 16.78 -12.75 -4.44
C GLU A 42 17.18 -13.50 -3.17
N LYS A 43 18.38 -14.08 -3.11
CA LYS A 43 18.93 -14.66 -1.86
C LYS A 43 18.93 -13.66 -0.71
N ALA A 44 19.34 -12.41 -0.97
CA ALA A 44 19.35 -11.35 0.04
C ALA A 44 17.92 -10.98 0.50
N ARG A 45 16.95 -10.93 -0.42
CA ARG A 45 15.53 -10.68 -0.09
C ARG A 45 14.93 -11.79 0.76
N VAL A 46 15.16 -13.05 0.39
CA VAL A 46 14.67 -14.22 1.13
C VAL A 46 15.25 -14.23 2.55
N GLU A 47 16.55 -14.02 2.71
CA GLU A 47 17.19 -13.96 4.04
C GLU A 47 16.64 -12.81 4.89
N LYS A 48 16.39 -11.65 4.28
CA LYS A 48 15.74 -10.52 4.97
C LYS A 48 14.34 -10.89 5.46
N ARG A 49 13.54 -11.57 4.63
CA ARG A 49 12.19 -12.04 5.00
C ARG A 49 12.26 -13.07 6.15
N LYS A 50 13.12 -14.08 6.03
CA LYS A 50 13.36 -15.09 7.09
C LYS A 50 13.72 -14.44 8.44
N ARG A 51 14.57 -13.39 8.42
CA ARG A 51 14.91 -12.65 9.64
C ARG A 51 13.74 -11.84 10.19
N ALA A 52 12.89 -11.28 9.33
CA ALA A 52 11.69 -10.58 9.77
C ALA A 52 10.69 -11.54 10.43
N GLU A 53 10.50 -12.74 9.85
CA GLU A 53 9.69 -13.83 10.41
C GLU A 53 10.22 -14.24 11.79
N LYS A 54 11.53 -14.54 11.88
CA LYS A 54 12.18 -14.94 13.14
C LYS A 54 12.06 -13.88 14.24
N LEU A 55 11.99 -12.60 13.87
CA LEU A 55 11.83 -11.48 14.79
C LEU A 55 10.37 -11.12 15.07
N GLY A 56 9.40 -11.84 14.51
CA GLY A 56 7.97 -11.54 14.67
C GLY A 56 7.56 -10.19 14.07
N ARG A 57 8.31 -9.70 13.07
CA ARG A 57 8.08 -8.40 12.41
C ARG A 57 7.21 -8.51 11.17
N ILE A 58 6.81 -9.72 10.79
CA ILE A 58 5.76 -9.91 9.79
C ILE A 58 4.46 -9.84 10.55
N TRP A 59 3.74 -8.75 10.31
CA TRP A 59 2.42 -8.56 10.86
C TRP A 59 1.40 -8.93 9.78
N GLU A 60 0.44 -9.76 10.16
CA GLU A 60 -0.71 -10.02 9.30
C GLU A 60 -1.47 -8.71 9.11
N PRO A 61 -1.97 -8.43 7.88
CA PRO A 61 -2.88 -7.32 7.68
C PRO A 61 -4.02 -7.46 8.67
N LYS A 62 -4.18 -6.49 9.58
CA LYS A 62 -5.39 -6.44 10.41
C LYS A 62 -6.57 -6.31 9.48
N ASP A 63 -7.61 -7.09 9.73
CA ASP A 63 -8.91 -6.84 9.15
C ASP A 63 -9.26 -5.38 9.39
N GLU A 64 -9.63 -4.68 8.31
CA GLU A 64 -10.16 -3.34 8.45
C GLU A 64 -11.40 -3.45 9.35
N PRO A 65 -11.51 -2.63 10.41
CA PRO A 65 -12.68 -2.68 11.26
C PRO A 65 -13.90 -2.43 10.38
N VAL A 66 -14.86 -3.36 10.41
CA VAL A 66 -16.14 -3.19 9.72
C VAL A 66 -16.75 -1.91 10.26
N ARG A 67 -16.75 -0.87 9.42
CA ARG A 67 -17.33 0.42 9.78
C ARG A 67 -18.83 0.32 9.55
N ASP A 68 -19.58 0.13 10.62
CA ASP A 68 -21.04 0.19 10.59
C ASP A 68 -21.46 1.65 10.83
N TYR A 69 -21.43 2.45 9.76
CA TYR A 69 -22.07 3.76 9.75
C TYR A 69 -23.50 3.62 9.21
N PRO A 70 -24.47 4.38 9.72
CA PRO A 70 -25.83 4.35 9.20
C PRO A 70 -25.85 4.86 7.75
N VAL A 71 -25.91 3.94 6.78
CA VAL A 71 -26.11 4.26 5.34
C VAL A 71 -27.60 4.39 5.00
N LYS A 72 -28.48 4.17 5.97
CA LYS A 72 -29.92 4.18 5.75
C LYS A 72 -30.43 5.62 5.87
N PHE A 73 -30.92 6.15 4.76
CA PHE A 73 -31.64 7.41 4.73
C PHE A 73 -33.06 7.20 4.22
N LYS A 74 -34.00 8.05 4.65
CA LYS A 74 -35.35 8.10 4.10
C LYS A 74 -35.36 9.05 2.91
N SER A 75 -36.00 8.64 1.83
CA SER A 75 -36.20 9.50 0.66
C SER A 75 -37.59 9.32 0.06
N LYS A 76 -38.06 10.37 -0.62
CA LYS A 76 -39.29 10.34 -1.40
C LYS A 76 -39.13 9.47 -2.65
N PRO A 77 -40.21 8.85 -3.16
CA PRO A 77 -40.13 8.04 -4.37
C PRO A 77 -39.68 8.89 -5.57
N LEU A 78 -38.82 8.32 -6.42
CA LEU A 78 -38.39 8.93 -7.67
C LEU A 78 -39.54 8.92 -8.69
N VAL A 79 -40.19 10.06 -8.86
CA VAL A 79 -41.31 10.23 -9.79
C VAL A 79 -40.82 10.57 -11.20
N GLN A 80 -39.68 11.26 -11.31
CA GLN A 80 -39.15 11.76 -12.58
C GLN A 80 -37.74 11.22 -12.85
N LYS A 81 -37.46 10.93 -14.13
CA LYS A 81 -36.13 10.58 -14.63
C LYS A 81 -35.69 11.59 -15.68
N TYR A 82 -34.45 12.06 -15.55
CA TYR A 82 -33.78 12.96 -16.48
C TYR A 82 -32.72 12.19 -17.27
N GLU A 83 -32.51 12.56 -18.53
CA GLU A 83 -31.44 11.98 -19.37
C GLU A 83 -30.05 12.46 -18.95
N ASP A 84 -29.96 13.69 -18.45
CA ASP A 84 -28.70 14.26 -17.96
C ASP A 84 -28.33 13.64 -16.59
N PRO A 85 -27.20 12.91 -16.50
CA PRO A 85 -26.81 12.23 -15.28
C PRO A 85 -26.53 13.19 -14.11
N TYR A 86 -26.09 14.42 -14.38
CA TYR A 86 -25.83 15.40 -13.32
C TYR A 86 -27.14 15.90 -12.71
N LYS A 87 -28.13 16.21 -13.54
CA LYS A 87 -29.47 16.63 -13.09
C LYS A 87 -30.22 15.50 -12.40
N GLN A 88 -30.07 14.26 -12.88
CA GLN A 88 -30.65 13.10 -12.24
C GLN A 88 -30.09 12.89 -10.83
N ALA A 89 -28.79 13.08 -10.64
CA ALA A 89 -28.15 12.99 -9.34
C ALA A 89 -28.66 14.10 -8.41
N GLU A 90 -28.63 15.36 -8.86
CA GLU A 90 -29.15 16.51 -8.10
C GLU A 90 -30.59 16.29 -7.63
N TYR A 91 -31.46 15.84 -8.54
CA TYR A 91 -32.84 15.51 -8.21
C TYR A 91 -32.92 14.38 -7.16
N ALA A 92 -32.16 13.30 -7.31
CA ALA A 92 -32.15 12.20 -6.34
C ALA A 92 -31.69 12.65 -4.94
N TYR A 93 -30.66 13.49 -4.85
CA TYR A 93 -30.19 14.04 -3.57
C TYR A 93 -31.23 14.98 -2.93
N SER A 94 -31.96 15.76 -3.73
CA SER A 94 -33.04 16.62 -3.23
C SER A 94 -34.20 15.86 -2.56
N LEU A 95 -34.35 14.56 -2.84
CA LEU A 95 -35.42 13.73 -2.30
C LEU A 95 -35.08 13.09 -0.95
N ILE A 96 -33.84 13.26 -0.46
CA ILE A 96 -33.41 12.75 0.85
C ILE A 96 -34.04 13.60 1.95
N GLU A 97 -34.83 12.99 2.83
CA GLU A 97 -35.58 13.68 3.89
C GLU A 97 -34.81 13.71 5.22
N SER A 98 -34.15 12.61 5.58
CA SER A 98 -33.40 12.48 6.84
C SER A 98 -32.50 11.24 6.85
N GLU A 99 -31.40 11.33 7.60
CA GLU A 99 -30.58 10.19 8.03
C GLU A 99 -31.26 9.49 9.22
N VAL A 100 -31.24 8.16 9.28
CA VAL A 100 -31.87 7.35 10.34
C VAL A 100 -30.84 6.81 11.31
#